data_AF-A0A2S3VI66-F1
#
_entry.id   AF-A0A2S3VI66-F1
#
_cell.length_a   1.000
_cell.length_b   1.000
_cell.length_c   1.000
_cell.angle_alpha   90.00
_cell.angle_beta   90.00
_cell.angle_gamma   90.00
#
_symmetry.space_group_name_H-M   'P 1'
#
loop_
_entity.id
_entity.type
_entity.pdbx_description
1 polymer ?
#
loop_
_entity_poly.entity_id
_entity_poly.type
_entity_poly.pdbx_seq_one_letter_code
_entity_poly.pdbx_strand_id
1 'polypeptide(L)'
;MTDTIPRAAVVGGSVIAFAGDLPESHREDIYLSTLYAQRATRDAYNHGLSGDWFSYYRNTLRYIGWDVPVPESLSSMSGNTVATQVSESISRRLGEPFSSSMTAALAALERDRAAIELFENSSLSSRGGFFQMIPCVLKGQNRVEMGIYHRQFQLYRKMPGFLFVNPERLLHSSTEQMSLITFNTLYYAQFREKVKKAVLSQSMNYLRSLDI
;
A
#
# COMPACT_ATOMS: atom_id res chain seq x y z
N MET A 1 -22.25 -15.77 -15.89
CA MET A 1 -20.90 -15.37 -15.46
C MET A 1 -21.06 -14.70 -14.11
N THR A 2 -20.58 -15.32 -13.04
CA THR A 2 -20.49 -14.64 -11.74
C THR A 2 -19.33 -13.67 -11.83
N ASP A 3 -19.62 -12.37 -11.92
CA ASP A 3 -18.60 -11.33 -11.75
C ASP A 3 -17.94 -11.53 -10.40
N THR A 4 -16.74 -12.09 -10.41
CA THR A 4 -15.93 -12.26 -9.20
C THR A 4 -15.44 -10.88 -8.79
N ILE A 5 -16.01 -10.34 -7.72
CA ILE A 5 -15.57 -9.09 -7.11
C ILE A 5 -14.06 -9.20 -6.79
N PRO A 6 -13.20 -8.30 -7.30
CA PRO A 6 -11.78 -8.35 -7.03
C PRO A 6 -11.50 -8.24 -5.52
N ARG A 7 -10.85 -9.27 -4.97
CA ARG A 7 -10.49 -9.36 -3.54
C ARG A 7 -9.18 -8.65 -3.21
N ALA A 8 -8.39 -8.32 -4.22
CA ALA A 8 -7.14 -7.59 -4.07
C ALA A 8 -6.79 -6.83 -5.36
N ALA A 9 -5.94 -5.81 -5.24
CA ALA A 9 -5.39 -5.06 -6.36
C ALA A 9 -3.98 -4.55 -6.06
N VAL A 10 -3.14 -4.50 -7.08
CA VAL A 10 -1.88 -3.74 -7.04
C VAL A 10 -2.20 -2.29 -7.39
N VAL A 11 -1.82 -1.38 -6.49
CA VAL A 11 -2.07 0.05 -6.62
C VAL A 11 -0.76 0.78 -6.38
N GLY A 12 -0.02 1.03 -7.46
CA GLY A 12 1.34 1.57 -7.37
C GLY A 12 2.25 0.64 -6.57
N GLY A 13 2.97 1.19 -5.59
CA GLY A 13 3.85 0.44 -4.70
C GLY A 13 3.13 -0.26 -3.53
N SER A 14 1.83 -0.53 -3.68
CA SER A 14 1.01 -1.14 -2.64
C SER A 14 0.19 -2.31 -3.15
N VAL A 15 -0.02 -3.31 -2.29
CA VAL A 15 -1.03 -4.35 -2.49
C VAL A 15 -2.17 -4.07 -1.53
N ILE A 16 -3.37 -3.90 -2.07
CA ILE A 16 -4.59 -3.67 -1.28
C ILE A 16 -5.40 -4.95 -1.31
N ALA A 17 -5.79 -5.45 -0.13
CA ALA A 17 -6.59 -6.66 0.03
C ALA A 17 -7.90 -6.34 0.76
N PHE A 18 -8.99 -6.99 0.37
CA PHE A 18 -10.32 -6.76 0.94
C PHE A 18 -10.83 -8.00 1.67
N ALA A 19 -11.11 -7.85 2.97
CA ALA A 19 -11.83 -8.85 3.73
C ALA A 19 -13.33 -8.74 3.43
N GLY A 20 -13.89 -9.77 2.81
CA GLY A 20 -15.30 -9.78 2.41
C GLY A 20 -15.58 -8.90 1.19
N ASP A 21 -16.87 -8.59 1.01
CA ASP A 21 -17.35 -7.80 -0.11
C ASP A 21 -17.53 -6.35 0.33
N LEU A 22 -16.59 -5.49 -0.06
CA LEU A 22 -16.76 -4.05 0.07
C LEU A 22 -17.57 -3.52 -1.12
N PRO A 23 -18.40 -2.47 -0.97
CA PRO A 23 -18.97 -1.77 -2.12
C PRO A 23 -17.88 -1.25 -3.07
N GLU A 24 -18.17 -1.23 -4.37
CA GLU A 24 -17.23 -0.77 -5.39
C GLU A 24 -16.75 0.67 -5.13
N SER A 25 -17.67 1.56 -4.77
CA SER A 25 -17.36 2.95 -4.42
C SER A 25 -16.35 3.05 -3.27
N HIS A 26 -16.41 2.15 -2.28
CA HIS A 26 -15.46 2.14 -1.17
C HIS A 26 -14.08 1.66 -1.63
N ARG A 27 -14.03 0.67 -2.53
CA ARG A 27 -12.76 0.21 -3.12
C ARG A 27 -12.11 1.31 -3.95
N GLU A 28 -12.89 2.01 -4.77
CA GLU A 28 -12.39 3.15 -5.56
C GLU A 28 -11.83 4.26 -4.67
N ASP A 29 -12.54 4.63 -3.60
CA ASP A 29 -12.07 5.65 -2.65
C ASP A 29 -10.73 5.26 -2.00
N ILE A 30 -10.58 3.98 -1.65
CA ILE A 30 -9.35 3.41 -1.10
C ILE A 30 -8.21 3.45 -2.13
N TYR A 31 -8.47 3.04 -3.36
CA TYR A 31 -7.47 3.09 -4.44
C TYR A 31 -7.01 4.52 -4.70
N LEU A 32 -7.95 5.45 -4.84
CA LEU A 32 -7.67 6.85 -5.13
C LEU A 32 -6.94 7.54 -3.97
N SER A 33 -7.35 7.29 -2.73
CA SER A 33 -6.66 7.80 -1.53
C SER A 33 -5.21 7.32 -1.48
N THR A 34 -5.01 6.03 -1.73
CA THR A 34 -3.69 5.39 -1.72
C THR A 34 -2.80 5.95 -2.83
N LEU A 35 -3.30 6.04 -4.06
CA LEU A 35 -2.55 6.63 -5.19
C LEU A 35 -2.21 8.10 -4.95
N TYR A 36 -3.16 8.89 -4.47
CA TYR A 36 -2.94 10.29 -4.16
C TYR A 36 -1.83 10.47 -3.11
N ALA A 37 -1.90 9.72 -2.01
CA ALA A 37 -0.90 9.78 -0.96
C ALA A 37 0.48 9.28 -1.44
N GLN A 38 0.55 8.19 -2.20
CA GLN A 38 1.81 7.70 -2.75
C GLN A 38 2.47 8.71 -3.69
N ARG A 39 1.69 9.34 -4.58
CA ARG A 39 2.25 10.28 -5.56
C ARG A 39 2.69 11.59 -4.93
N ALA A 40 1.87 12.16 -4.02
CA ALA A 40 2.27 13.35 -3.27
C ALA A 40 3.53 13.10 -2.43
N THR A 41 3.63 11.92 -1.82
CA THR A 41 4.82 11.52 -1.06
C THR A 41 6.04 11.36 -1.97
N ARG A 42 5.86 10.74 -3.15
CA ARG A 42 6.96 10.58 -4.11
C ARG A 42 7.50 11.90 -4.59
N ASP A 43 6.59 12.81 -4.92
CA ASP A 43 6.95 14.15 -5.36
C ASP A 43 7.73 14.89 -4.27
N ALA A 44 7.23 14.89 -3.03
CA ALA A 44 7.90 15.51 -1.90
C ALA A 44 9.29 14.88 -1.63
N TYR A 45 9.40 13.56 -1.67
CA TYR A 45 10.66 12.85 -1.42
C TYR A 45 11.69 13.13 -2.52
N ASN A 46 11.28 13.11 -3.78
CA ASN A 46 12.17 13.40 -4.93
C ASN A 46 12.68 14.84 -4.93
N HIS A 47 11.88 15.79 -4.46
CA HIS A 47 12.27 17.19 -4.32
C HIS A 47 12.97 17.50 -2.98
N GLY A 48 13.26 16.49 -2.15
CA GLY A 48 13.92 16.68 -0.85
C GLY A 48 13.08 17.41 0.21
N LEU A 49 11.76 17.49 0.00
CA LEU A 49 10.81 18.14 0.91
C LEU A 49 10.42 17.24 2.10
N SER A 50 10.72 15.93 2.04
CA SER A 50 10.54 15.01 3.16
C SER A 50 11.65 13.96 3.21
N GLY A 51 12.24 13.76 4.39
CA GLY A 51 13.17 12.66 4.66
C GLY A 51 12.49 11.39 5.19
N ASP A 52 11.24 11.48 5.66
CA ASP A 52 10.45 10.36 6.16
C ASP A 52 9.26 10.11 5.22
N TRP A 53 9.40 9.06 4.41
CA TRP A 53 8.39 8.64 3.45
C TRP A 53 7.05 8.35 4.13
N PHE A 54 7.07 7.53 5.20
CA PHE A 54 5.84 7.02 5.78
C PHE A 54 5.08 8.08 6.56
N SER A 55 5.80 8.99 7.23
CA SER A 55 5.16 10.11 7.92
C SER A 55 4.48 11.06 6.94
N TYR A 56 5.11 11.37 5.80
CA TYR A 56 4.49 12.22 4.78
C TYR A 56 3.27 11.54 4.13
N TYR A 57 3.38 10.24 3.82
CA TYR A 57 2.27 9.44 3.31
C TYR A 57 1.06 9.47 4.24
N ARG A 58 1.27 9.22 5.53
CA ARG A 58 0.22 9.24 6.56
C ARG A 58 -0.38 10.63 6.76
N ASN A 59 0.44 11.67 6.74
CA ASN A 59 -0.05 13.06 6.84
C ASN A 59 -0.90 13.44 5.63
N THR A 60 -0.55 12.94 4.44
CA THR A 60 -1.36 13.14 3.23
C THR A 60 -2.71 12.45 3.34
N LEU A 61 -2.75 11.21 3.85
CA LEU A 61 -4.01 10.53 4.14
C LEU A 61 -4.85 11.28 5.19
N ARG A 62 -4.22 11.78 6.27
CA ARG A 62 -4.90 12.60 7.28
C ARG A 62 -5.52 13.85 6.68
N TYR A 63 -4.81 14.51 5.77
CA TYR A 63 -5.28 15.72 5.09
C TYR A 63 -6.55 15.50 4.25
N ILE A 64 -6.73 14.29 3.68
CA ILE A 64 -7.93 13.94 2.90
C ILE A 64 -9.01 13.22 3.74
N GLY A 65 -8.91 13.31 5.07
CA GLY A 65 -9.98 12.90 5.99
C GLY A 65 -9.85 11.49 6.57
N TRP A 66 -8.70 10.83 6.45
CA TRP A 66 -8.43 9.60 7.18
C TRP A 66 -8.06 9.89 8.63
N ASP A 67 -8.57 9.08 9.55
CA ASP A 67 -8.06 9.06 10.91
C ASP A 67 -6.81 8.15 10.95
N VAL A 68 -5.65 8.78 11.15
CA VAL A 68 -4.34 8.14 11.01
C VAL A 68 -3.55 8.30 12.31
N PRO A 69 -3.54 7.28 13.19
CA PRO A 69 -2.74 7.32 14.41
C PRO A 69 -1.23 7.27 14.14
N VAL A 70 -0.45 7.48 15.19
CA VAL A 70 1.02 7.28 15.21
C VAL A 70 1.31 5.82 14.87
N PRO A 71 2.35 5.51 14.05
CA PRO A 71 2.58 4.14 13.64
C PRO A 71 3.42 3.43 14.71
N GLU A 72 3.26 2.12 14.79
CA GLU A 72 4.14 1.27 15.58
C GLU A 72 5.34 0.86 14.73
N SER A 73 6.52 0.84 15.32
CA SER A 73 7.69 0.22 14.69
C SER A 73 7.62 -1.29 14.91
N LEU A 74 7.93 -2.06 13.86
CA LEU A 74 7.95 -3.51 13.92
C LEU A 74 9.40 -4.02 14.03
N SER A 75 9.57 -5.08 14.80
CA SER A 75 10.82 -5.84 14.82
C SER A 75 10.91 -6.73 13.58
N SER A 76 12.04 -6.67 12.88
CA SER A 76 12.32 -7.56 11.74
C SER A 76 12.17 -9.03 12.15
N MET A 77 11.43 -9.79 11.37
CA MET A 77 11.30 -11.24 11.52
C MET A 77 12.34 -11.94 10.64
N SER A 78 13.08 -12.90 11.18
CA SER A 78 14.09 -13.68 10.46
C SER A 78 13.55 -15.03 9.95
N GLY A 79 14.25 -15.64 8.99
CA GLY A 79 14.01 -17.03 8.55
C GLY A 79 12.91 -17.25 7.51
N ASN A 80 12.03 -16.27 7.28
CA ASN A 80 10.88 -16.37 6.37
C ASN A 80 11.03 -15.47 5.12
N THR A 81 10.23 -15.72 4.08
CA THR A 81 10.09 -14.78 2.95
C THR A 81 9.45 -13.47 3.43
N VAL A 82 9.66 -12.38 2.68
CA VAL A 82 9.05 -11.08 3.03
C VAL A 82 7.51 -11.16 3.08
N ALA A 83 6.89 -11.89 2.15
CA ALA A 83 5.45 -12.11 2.12
C ALA A 83 4.94 -12.81 3.40
N THR A 84 5.63 -13.84 3.87
CA THR A 84 5.28 -14.53 5.12
C THR A 84 5.46 -13.60 6.33
N GLN A 85 6.55 -12.83 6.40
CA GLN A 85 6.80 -11.86 7.48
C GLN A 85 5.70 -10.80 7.57
N VAL A 86 5.22 -10.32 6.42
CA VAL A 86 4.08 -9.38 6.31
C VAL A 86 2.83 -10.01 6.90
N SER A 87 2.44 -11.20 6.44
CA SER A 87 1.24 -11.88 6.90
C SER A 87 1.27 -12.16 8.40
N GLU A 88 2.41 -12.59 8.94
CA GLU A 88 2.61 -12.84 10.37
C GLU A 88 2.52 -11.54 11.18
N SER A 89 3.10 -10.44 10.68
CA SER A 89 3.02 -9.13 11.34
C SER A 89 1.59 -8.60 11.39
N ILE A 90 0.86 -8.72 10.27
CA ILE A 90 -0.55 -8.33 10.20
C ILE A 90 -1.40 -9.19 11.13
N SER A 91 -1.19 -10.50 11.14
CA SER A 91 -1.92 -11.42 12.02
C SER A 91 -1.72 -11.06 13.49
N ARG A 92 -0.47 -10.83 13.91
CA ARG A 92 -0.14 -10.50 15.31
C ARG A 92 -0.75 -9.18 15.78
N ARG A 93 -0.90 -8.19 14.90
CA ARG A 93 -1.32 -6.83 15.28
C ARG A 93 -2.79 -6.53 15.00
N LEU A 94 -3.32 -7.03 13.90
CA LEU A 94 -4.68 -6.72 13.45
C LEU A 94 -5.63 -7.92 13.47
N GLY A 95 -5.10 -9.14 13.60
CA GLY A 95 -5.89 -10.36 13.71
C GLY A 95 -6.29 -10.98 12.37
N GLU A 96 -7.11 -12.03 12.49
CA GLU A 96 -7.43 -12.95 11.40
C GLU A 96 -8.01 -12.26 10.15
N PRO A 97 -9.04 -11.38 10.22
CA PRO A 97 -9.69 -10.85 9.02
C PRO A 97 -8.75 -10.06 8.10
N PHE A 98 -7.78 -9.36 8.70
CA PHE A 98 -6.77 -8.62 7.95
C PHE A 98 -5.70 -9.55 7.37
N SER A 99 -5.24 -10.53 8.17
CA SER A 99 -4.18 -11.43 7.76
C SER A 99 -4.60 -12.45 6.71
N SER A 100 -5.83 -12.98 6.76
CA SER A 100 -6.31 -13.96 5.79
C SER A 100 -6.54 -13.34 4.42
N SER A 101 -7.14 -12.14 4.38
CA SER A 101 -7.28 -11.36 3.13
C SER A 101 -5.93 -11.01 2.53
N MET A 102 -4.95 -10.56 3.33
CA MET A 102 -3.61 -10.27 2.82
C MET A 102 -2.86 -11.52 2.35
N THR A 103 -2.96 -12.63 3.07
CA THR A 103 -2.31 -13.89 2.67
C THR A 103 -2.87 -14.39 1.33
N ALA A 104 -4.18 -14.31 1.15
CA ALA A 104 -4.81 -14.64 -0.13
C ALA A 104 -4.36 -13.71 -1.26
N ALA A 105 -4.22 -12.40 -0.98
CA ALA A 105 -3.74 -11.41 -1.95
C ALA A 105 -2.28 -11.67 -2.36
N LEU A 106 -1.39 -11.99 -1.42
CA LEU A 106 0.00 -12.31 -1.69
C LEU A 106 0.13 -13.60 -2.51
N ALA A 107 -0.66 -14.63 -2.22
CA ALA A 107 -0.69 -15.87 -3.00
C ALA A 107 -1.28 -15.67 -4.41
N ALA A 108 -2.21 -14.72 -4.58
CA ALA A 108 -2.70 -14.34 -5.91
C ALA A 108 -1.62 -13.56 -6.68
N LEU A 109 -0.95 -12.60 -6.03
CA LEU A 109 0.14 -11.82 -6.60
C LEU A 109 1.29 -12.71 -7.07
N GLU A 110 1.71 -13.70 -6.28
CA GLU A 110 2.78 -14.64 -6.65
C GLU A 110 2.53 -15.36 -7.98
N ARG A 111 1.27 -15.58 -8.33
CA ARG A 111 0.84 -16.28 -9.56
C ARG A 111 0.57 -15.34 -10.73
N ASP A 112 0.56 -14.03 -10.50
CA ASP A 112 0.29 -13.02 -11.52
C ASP A 112 1.56 -12.19 -11.81
N ARG A 113 2.25 -12.59 -12.89
CA ARG A 113 3.50 -11.95 -13.31
C ARG A 113 3.31 -10.47 -13.66
N ALA A 114 2.20 -10.11 -14.30
CA ALA A 114 1.95 -8.72 -14.69
C ALA A 114 1.73 -7.85 -13.45
N ALA A 115 1.01 -8.36 -12.46
CA ALA A 115 0.81 -7.68 -11.18
C ALA A 115 2.13 -7.54 -10.39
N ILE A 116 2.99 -8.56 -10.38
CA ILE A 116 4.33 -8.48 -9.79
C ILE A 116 5.15 -7.38 -10.47
N GLU A 117 5.23 -7.39 -11.81
CA GLU A 117 6.02 -6.41 -12.54
C GLU A 117 5.52 -4.97 -12.28
N LEU A 118 4.21 -4.75 -12.25
CA LEU A 118 3.61 -3.46 -11.89
C LEU A 118 3.99 -3.01 -10.48
N PHE A 119 3.85 -3.92 -9.51
CA PHE A 119 4.16 -3.67 -8.10
C PHE A 119 5.64 -3.34 -7.92
N GLU A 120 6.54 -4.11 -8.53
CA GLU A 120 7.98 -3.96 -8.41
C GLU A 120 8.49 -2.68 -9.08
N ASN A 121 7.97 -2.36 -10.27
CA ASN A 121 8.31 -1.11 -10.97
C ASN A 121 7.90 0.13 -10.16
N SER A 122 6.87 -0.01 -9.32
CA SER A 122 6.42 1.07 -8.45
C SER A 122 7.16 1.09 -7.11
N SER A 123 7.54 -0.06 -6.57
CA SER A 123 8.11 -0.20 -5.22
C SER A 123 9.63 -0.11 -5.17
N LEU A 124 10.31 -0.48 -6.25
CA LEU A 124 11.77 -0.57 -6.31
C LEU A 124 12.42 0.64 -6.99
N SER A 125 13.59 0.99 -6.49
CA SER A 125 14.57 1.90 -7.10
C SER A 125 15.90 1.17 -7.28
N SER A 126 16.94 1.85 -7.76
CA SER A 126 18.25 1.24 -8.01
C SER A 126 18.96 0.74 -6.75
N ARG A 127 18.67 1.31 -5.57
CA ARG A 127 19.39 1.01 -4.30
C ARG A 127 18.49 0.59 -3.13
N GLY A 128 17.21 0.36 -3.38
CA GLY A 128 16.25 0.07 -2.32
C GLY A 128 14.82 0.28 -2.78
N GLY A 129 13.90 0.31 -1.84
CA GLY A 129 12.50 0.49 -2.16
C GLY A 129 11.65 0.76 -0.94
N PHE A 130 10.40 1.01 -1.22
CA PHE A 130 9.36 1.05 -0.22
C PHE A 130 8.10 0.44 -0.80
N PHE A 131 7.39 -0.29 0.05
CA PHE A 131 6.08 -0.81 -0.31
C PHE A 131 5.11 -0.72 0.86
N GLN A 132 3.84 -0.93 0.54
CA GLN A 132 2.80 -1.08 1.54
C GLN A 132 1.95 -2.33 1.27
N MET A 133 1.52 -2.97 2.35
CA MET A 133 0.58 -4.09 2.34
C MET A 133 -0.64 -3.65 3.13
N ILE A 134 -1.77 -3.56 2.45
CA ILE A 134 -2.93 -2.80 2.89
C ILE A 134 -4.18 -3.69 2.97
N PRO A 135 -4.34 -4.52 4.03
CA PRO A 135 -5.60 -5.20 4.27
C PRO A 135 -6.69 -4.23 4.73
N CYS A 136 -7.87 -4.36 4.14
CA CYS A 136 -9.03 -3.52 4.38
C CYS A 136 -10.20 -4.37 4.88
N VAL A 137 -10.87 -3.92 5.94
CA VAL A 137 -12.03 -4.59 6.53
C VAL A 137 -13.18 -3.60 6.64
N LEU A 138 -14.36 -4.00 6.18
CA LEU A 138 -15.59 -3.23 6.38
C LEU A 138 -16.08 -3.39 7.83
N LYS A 139 -16.30 -2.28 8.54
CA LYS A 139 -16.74 -2.24 9.94
C LYS A 139 -18.04 -1.46 10.06
N GLY A 140 -19.14 -2.09 9.66
CA GLY A 140 -20.45 -1.45 9.53
C GLY A 140 -20.64 -0.81 8.16
N GLN A 141 -21.73 -0.06 7.97
CA GLN A 141 -22.15 0.34 6.63
C GLN A 141 -21.23 1.37 5.96
N ASN A 142 -20.65 2.29 6.73
CA ASN A 142 -19.94 3.48 6.21
C ASN A 142 -18.53 3.65 6.78
N ARG A 143 -17.97 2.59 7.36
CA ARG A 143 -16.65 2.65 8.00
C ARG A 143 -15.76 1.52 7.50
N VAL A 144 -14.60 1.88 6.99
CA VAL A 144 -13.56 0.93 6.60
C VAL A 144 -12.37 1.13 7.52
N GLU A 145 -11.83 0.01 8.02
CA GLU A 145 -10.55 -0.05 8.68
C GLU A 145 -9.50 -0.55 7.69
N MET A 146 -8.35 0.12 7.68
CA MET A 146 -7.25 -0.18 6.79
C MET A 146 -5.99 -0.36 7.63
N GLY A 147 -5.45 -1.58 7.63
CA GLY A 147 -4.10 -1.80 8.12
C GLY A 147 -3.11 -1.32 7.08
N ILE A 148 -2.13 -0.50 7.44
CA ILE A 148 -1.01 -0.17 6.57
C ILE A 148 0.24 -0.77 7.20
N TYR A 149 0.69 -1.90 6.66
CA TYR A 149 2.05 -2.34 6.85
C TYR A 149 2.93 -1.61 5.83
N HIS A 150 3.97 -0.93 6.30
CA HIS A 150 4.94 -0.23 5.47
C HIS A 150 6.32 -0.78 5.74
N ARG A 151 7.07 -1.01 4.67
CA ARG A 151 8.49 -1.35 4.75
C ARG A 151 9.27 -0.46 3.80
N GLN A 152 10.31 0.16 4.32
CA GLN A 152 11.34 0.85 3.57
C GLN A 152 12.65 0.10 3.74
N PHE A 153 13.38 -0.14 2.67
CA PHE A 153 14.57 -0.97 2.71
C PHE A 153 15.62 -0.55 1.69
N GLN A 154 16.87 -0.90 1.97
CA GLN A 154 18.00 -0.75 1.05
C GLN A 154 18.50 -2.13 0.63
N LEU A 155 18.83 -2.28 -0.66
CA LEU A 155 19.29 -3.53 -1.25
C LEU A 155 20.77 -3.44 -1.58
N TYR A 156 21.50 -4.55 -1.42
CA TYR A 156 22.84 -4.68 -2.00
C TYR A 156 22.81 -4.71 -3.53
N ARG A 157 21.76 -5.33 -4.12
CA ARG A 157 21.54 -5.45 -5.56
C ARG A 157 20.03 -5.51 -5.85
N LYS A 158 19.58 -4.94 -6.97
CA LYS A 158 18.18 -5.03 -7.41
C LYS A 158 17.80 -6.51 -7.63
N MET A 159 16.66 -6.93 -7.10
CA MET A 159 16.17 -8.31 -7.20
C MET A 159 14.68 -8.33 -7.52
N PRO A 160 14.28 -8.89 -8.68
CA PRO A 160 12.89 -9.25 -8.94
C PRO A 160 12.43 -10.39 -8.03
N GLY A 161 11.14 -10.43 -7.73
CA GLY A 161 10.51 -11.38 -6.81
C GLY A 161 10.81 -11.13 -5.33
N PHE A 162 11.17 -9.90 -4.92
CA PHE A 162 11.71 -9.65 -3.58
C PHE A 162 10.76 -10.02 -2.43
N LEU A 163 9.44 -10.05 -2.70
CA LEU A 163 8.44 -10.47 -1.72
C LEU A 163 8.53 -11.97 -1.39
N PHE A 164 8.98 -12.78 -2.34
CA PHE A 164 8.86 -14.25 -2.29
C PHE A 164 10.21 -14.94 -2.07
N VAL A 165 11.24 -14.17 -1.68
CA VAL A 165 12.57 -14.66 -1.34
C VAL A 165 12.92 -14.35 0.12
N ASN A 166 13.89 -15.07 0.67
CA ASN A 166 14.42 -14.77 2.00
C ASN A 166 15.33 -13.51 1.92
N PRO A 167 15.04 -12.45 2.71
CA PRO A 167 15.73 -11.17 2.60
C PRO A 167 17.09 -11.09 3.30
N GLU A 168 17.48 -12.06 4.13
CA GLU A 168 18.63 -11.97 5.05
C GLU A 168 19.97 -11.68 4.37
N ARG A 169 20.15 -12.12 3.12
CA ARG A 169 21.38 -11.89 2.34
C ARG A 169 21.29 -10.70 1.39
N LEU A 170 20.16 -10.00 1.37
CA LEU A 170 19.79 -9.06 0.31
C LEU A 170 19.64 -7.63 0.82
N LEU A 171 19.20 -7.48 2.06
CA LEU A 171 18.93 -6.19 2.67
C LEU A 171 20.19 -5.63 3.34
N HIS A 172 20.51 -4.38 3.01
CA HIS A 172 21.49 -3.60 3.76
C HIS A 172 20.87 -2.98 5.01
N SER A 173 19.66 -2.44 4.89
CA SER A 173 18.88 -1.90 5.99
C SER A 173 17.38 -2.03 5.70
N SER A 174 16.56 -2.06 6.75
CA SER A 174 15.10 -2.15 6.65
C SER A 174 14.46 -1.47 7.84
N THR A 175 13.41 -0.69 7.59
CA THR A 175 12.52 -0.11 8.59
C THR A 175 11.12 -0.59 8.29
N GLU A 176 10.46 -1.15 9.30
CA GLU A 176 9.11 -1.69 9.21
C GLU A 176 8.21 -0.94 10.19
N GLN A 177 7.07 -0.48 9.70
CA GLN A 177 6.11 0.29 10.48
C GLN A 177 4.70 -0.16 10.15
N MET A 178 3.80 -0.03 11.13
CA MET A 178 2.40 -0.39 10.95
C MET A 178 1.46 0.64 11.56
N SER A 179 0.33 0.89 10.90
CA SER A 179 -0.73 1.75 11.42
C SER A 179 -2.09 1.19 11.04
N LEU A 180 -3.03 1.14 11.98
CA LEU A 180 -4.44 0.89 11.69
C LEU A 180 -5.11 2.24 11.52
N ILE A 181 -5.57 2.54 10.30
CA ILE A 181 -6.22 3.80 9.99
C ILE A 181 -7.70 3.55 9.72
N THR A 182 -8.53 4.54 10.02
CA THR A 182 -9.97 4.43 9.83
C THR A 182 -10.49 5.52 8.94
N PHE A 183 -11.61 5.19 8.29
CA PHE A 183 -12.22 6.03 7.29
C PHE A 183 -13.73 5.98 7.40
N ASN A 184 -14.35 7.16 7.43
CA ASN A 184 -15.79 7.32 7.30
C ASN A 184 -16.13 7.76 5.87
N THR A 185 -16.86 6.93 5.14
CA THR A 185 -17.17 7.12 3.71
C THR A 185 -18.01 8.37 3.46
N LEU A 186 -18.83 8.79 4.44
CA LEU A 186 -19.63 10.01 4.36
C LEU A 186 -18.75 11.26 4.48
N TYR A 187 -17.76 11.24 5.37
CA TYR A 187 -16.84 12.36 5.53
C TYR A 187 -15.92 12.50 4.32
N TYR A 188 -15.49 11.40 3.72
CA TYR A 188 -14.65 11.46 2.52
C TYR A 188 -15.38 11.91 1.27
N ALA A 189 -16.72 11.81 1.22
CA ALA A 189 -17.49 12.28 0.07
C ALA A 189 -17.16 13.74 -0.31
N GLN A 190 -16.79 14.59 0.66
CA GLN A 190 -16.35 15.97 0.41
C GLN A 190 -14.96 16.08 -0.26
N PHE A 191 -14.10 15.07 -0.11
CA PHE A 191 -12.75 15.02 -0.68
C PHE A 191 -12.68 14.20 -1.97
N ARG A 192 -13.64 13.29 -2.22
CA ARG A 192 -13.63 12.34 -3.34
C ARG A 192 -13.31 13.01 -4.68
N GLU A 193 -14.03 14.07 -5.04
CA GLU A 193 -13.81 14.78 -6.29
C GLU A 193 -12.44 15.47 -6.37
N LYS A 194 -11.98 16.04 -5.24
CA LYS A 194 -10.64 16.65 -5.16
C LYS A 194 -9.55 15.60 -5.37
N VAL A 195 -9.65 14.46 -4.69
CA VAL A 195 -8.68 13.36 -4.80
C VAL A 195 -8.68 12.79 -6.21
N LYS A 196 -9.86 12.50 -6.77
CA LYS A 196 -10.01 11.99 -8.14
C LYS A 196 -9.38 12.93 -9.16
N LYS A 197 -9.69 14.23 -9.10
CA LYS A 197 -9.10 15.25 -9.98
C LYS A 197 -7.59 15.32 -9.84
N ALA A 198 -7.06 15.26 -8.61
CA ALA A 198 -5.61 15.31 -8.39
C ALA A 198 -4.89 14.09 -8.98
N VAL A 199 -5.43 12.89 -8.78
CA VAL A 199 -4.88 11.65 -9.37
C VAL A 199 -4.94 11.72 -10.89
N LEU A 200 -6.07 12.12 -11.49
CA LEU A 200 -6.18 12.25 -12.95
C LEU A 200 -5.21 13.30 -13.50
N SER A 201 -5.09 14.46 -12.86
CA SER A 201 -4.19 15.55 -13.30
C SER A 201 -2.73 15.10 -13.30
N GLN A 202 -2.30 14.39 -12.25
CA GLN A 202 -0.93 13.85 -12.20
C GLN A 202 -0.70 12.77 -13.26
N SER A 203 -1.69 11.91 -13.53
CA SER A 203 -1.59 10.92 -14.62
C SER A 203 -1.43 11.62 -15.98
N MET A 204 -2.20 12.69 -16.23
CA MET A 204 -2.09 13.47 -17.47
C MET A 204 -0.76 14.20 -17.58
N ASN A 205 -0.24 14.76 -16.48
CA ASN A 205 1.07 15.40 -16.48
C ASN A 205 2.19 14.39 -16.78
N TYR A 206 2.10 13.18 -16.24
CA TYR A 206 3.02 12.09 -16.57
C TYR A 206 2.97 11.75 -18.06
N LEU A 207 1.77 11.56 -18.63
CA LEU A 207 1.63 11.30 -20.08
C LEU A 207 2.24 12.43 -20.92
N ARG A 208 1.94 13.70 -20.58
CA ARG A 208 2.54 14.86 -21.28
C ARG A 208 4.05 14.92 -21.19
N SER A 209 4.65 14.42 -20.11
CA SER A 209 6.11 14.35 -19.98
C SER A 209 6.75 13.26 -20.87
N LEU A 210 5.94 12.37 -21.43
CA LEU A 210 6.35 11.33 -22.37
C LEU A 210 6.07 11.69 -23.83
N ASP A 211 5.42 12.83 -24.10
CA ASP A 211 5.21 13.32 -25.46
C ASP A 211 6.59 13.71 -26.05
N ILE A 212 6.88 13.22 -27.27
CA ILE A 212 8.14 13.45 -28.01
C ILE A 212 7.85 14.31 -29.24
#